data_AF-A0A4Y3N769-F1
#
_entry.id   AF-A0A4Y3N769-F1
#
_cell.length_a   1.000
_cell.length_b   1.000
_cell.length_c   1.000
_cell.angle_alpha   90.00
_cell.angle_beta   90.00
_cell.angle_gamma   90.00
#
_symmetry.space_group_name_H-M   'P 1'
#
loop_
_entity.id
_entity.type
_entity.pdbx_description
1 polymer ?
#
loop_
_entity_poly.entity_id
_entity_poly.type
_entity_poly.pdbx_seq_one_letter_code
_entity_poly.pdbx_strand_id
1 'polypeptide(L)'
;MDLADASPKVTLTVNLACHGAVLSDASPFYDVVTPTIAQQIAAGQQALAGAELISITAGAVDAGSGLALQACASPDTQLCAATVAGIIANLQSGALQTALATTYQAIEASAPDAVIAVLGYPRLFDPSQGDIVINGITIVPVQNQILVNQAIDALNATIAAAVASSGTNAVFIDVTKRFLGHAVNSDNPWIVLDLTQAAADANFHPSDAGHQAYASALLSSVKLNQLAKR
;
A
#
# COMPACT_ATOMS: atom_id res chain seq x y z
N MET A 1 11.69 -10.07 -11.23
CA MET A 1 11.18 -11.43 -10.93
C MET A 1 10.11 -11.28 -9.88
N ASP A 2 8.95 -11.93 -10.04
CA ASP A 2 7.93 -11.93 -9.00
C ASP A 2 8.35 -12.85 -7.84
N LEU A 3 8.32 -12.33 -6.62
CA LEU A 3 8.83 -13.05 -5.44
C LEU A 3 7.85 -14.10 -4.91
N ALA A 4 6.55 -13.94 -5.17
CA ALA A 4 5.56 -14.94 -4.81
C ALA A 4 5.63 -16.13 -5.79
N ASP A 5 5.83 -15.85 -7.08
CA ASP A 5 6.03 -16.87 -8.14
C ASP A 5 7.29 -17.72 -7.95
N ALA A 6 8.29 -17.21 -7.22
CA ALA A 6 9.45 -18.02 -6.82
C ALA A 6 9.08 -19.18 -5.86
N SER A 7 7.88 -19.16 -5.27
CA SER A 7 7.32 -20.28 -4.52
C SER A 7 6.81 -21.37 -5.48
N PRO A 8 7.16 -22.66 -5.26
CA PRO A 8 6.70 -23.76 -6.14
C PRO A 8 5.18 -24.02 -6.08
N LYS A 9 4.45 -23.28 -5.23
CA LYS A 9 3.00 -23.38 -5.04
C LYS A 9 2.21 -22.26 -5.70
N VAL A 10 2.89 -21.32 -6.35
CA VAL A 10 2.29 -20.20 -7.04
C VAL A 10 2.76 -20.26 -8.49
N THR A 11 1.85 -19.96 -9.41
CA THR A 11 2.20 -19.74 -10.82
C THR A 11 1.60 -18.40 -11.20
N LEU A 12 2.45 -17.43 -11.50
CA LEU A 12 2.03 -16.11 -11.92
C LEU A 12 1.40 -16.18 -13.31
N THR A 13 0.10 -15.88 -13.39
CA THR A 13 -0.61 -15.80 -14.67
C THR A 13 -0.47 -14.43 -15.31
N VAL A 14 -0.50 -13.36 -14.51
CA VAL A 14 -0.33 -11.98 -14.95
C VAL A 14 0.09 -11.08 -13.79
N ASN A 15 0.92 -10.07 -14.06
CA ASN A 15 1.15 -8.95 -13.16
C ASN A 15 0.66 -7.66 -13.84
N LEU A 16 -0.34 -7.03 -13.24
CA LEU A 16 -0.99 -5.82 -13.75
C LEU A 16 -0.69 -4.58 -12.89
N ALA A 17 0.06 -4.75 -11.80
CA ALA A 17 0.36 -3.65 -10.90
C ALA A 17 1.13 -2.54 -11.64
N CYS A 18 0.76 -1.29 -11.35
CA CYS A 18 1.37 -0.12 -11.96
C CYS A 18 1.64 0.93 -10.89
N HIS A 19 2.84 1.53 -10.92
CA HIS A 19 3.20 2.60 -9.99
C HIS A 19 2.28 3.80 -10.20
N GLY A 20 1.87 4.46 -9.12
CA GLY A 20 0.94 5.61 -9.20
C GLY A 20 -0.52 5.27 -9.46
N ALA A 21 -0.88 3.99 -9.59
CA ALA A 21 -2.26 3.60 -9.91
C ALA A 21 -3.25 4.03 -8.82
N VAL A 22 -4.31 4.71 -9.25
CA VAL A 22 -5.51 5.03 -8.48
C VAL A 22 -6.61 3.99 -8.72
N LEU A 23 -7.62 3.93 -7.85
CA LEU A 23 -8.69 2.93 -7.97
C LEU A 23 -9.51 3.10 -9.26
N SER A 24 -9.84 4.34 -9.62
CA SER A 24 -10.64 4.68 -10.81
C SER A 24 -10.32 6.08 -11.32
N ASP A 25 -10.89 6.43 -12.47
CA ASP A 25 -10.81 7.76 -13.09
C ASP A 25 -11.53 8.85 -12.28
N ALA A 26 -12.38 8.46 -11.32
CA ALA A 26 -13.02 9.37 -10.38
C ALA A 26 -12.07 9.88 -9.28
N SER A 27 -10.88 9.28 -9.14
CA SER A 27 -9.88 9.71 -8.17
C SER A 27 -9.39 11.12 -8.50
N PRO A 28 -9.29 12.04 -7.51
CA PRO A 28 -8.74 13.38 -7.76
C PRO A 28 -7.25 13.36 -8.10
N PHE A 29 -6.58 12.22 -7.94
CA PHE A 29 -5.17 12.00 -8.25
C PHE A 29 -4.94 11.22 -9.55
N TYR A 30 -5.99 10.98 -10.35
CA TYR A 30 -5.85 10.32 -11.64
C TYR A 30 -5.08 11.23 -12.62
N ASP A 31 -3.96 10.73 -13.14
CA ASP A 31 -3.03 11.47 -14.00
C ASP A 31 -3.28 11.29 -15.51
N VAL A 32 -4.37 10.60 -15.88
CA VAL A 32 -4.78 10.20 -17.24
C VAL A 32 -3.81 9.31 -18.02
N VAL A 33 -2.65 8.98 -17.45
CA VAL A 33 -1.58 8.21 -18.11
C VAL A 33 -1.46 6.83 -17.48
N THR A 34 -1.49 6.77 -16.15
CA THR A 34 -1.31 5.57 -15.37
C THR A 34 -2.60 4.74 -15.40
N PRO A 35 -2.56 3.46 -15.84
CA PRO A 35 -3.75 2.61 -15.82
C PRO A 35 -4.33 2.49 -14.40
N THR A 36 -5.59 2.87 -14.24
CA THR A 36 -6.32 2.72 -12.97
C THR A 36 -6.52 1.23 -12.63
N ILE A 37 -6.80 0.91 -11.37
CA ILE A 37 -7.09 -0.47 -11.00
C ILE A 37 -8.31 -1.01 -11.77
N ALA A 38 -9.33 -0.18 -12.01
CA ALA A 38 -10.47 -0.55 -12.86
C ALA A 38 -10.04 -0.92 -14.30
N GLN A 39 -9.12 -0.17 -14.90
CA GLN A 39 -8.58 -0.46 -16.22
C GLN A 39 -7.68 -1.70 -16.22
N GLN A 40 -6.88 -1.91 -15.18
CA GLN A 40 -6.09 -3.12 -14.99
C GLN A 40 -7.00 -4.37 -14.95
N ILE A 41 -8.07 -4.34 -14.16
CA ILE A 41 -9.07 -5.43 -14.09
C ILE A 41 -9.69 -5.70 -15.47
N ALA A 42 -10.06 -4.64 -16.21
CA ALA A 42 -10.65 -4.77 -17.55
C ALA A 42 -9.65 -5.37 -18.57
N ALA A 43 -8.39 -4.98 -18.51
CA ALA A 43 -7.34 -5.53 -19.38
C ALA A 43 -6.97 -6.99 -19.02
N GLY A 44 -7.14 -7.39 -17.76
CA GLY A 44 -6.74 -8.69 -17.22
C GLY A 44 -7.78 -9.81 -17.30
N GLN A 45 -8.98 -9.56 -17.81
CA GLN A 45 -10.14 -10.46 -17.70
C GLN A 45 -9.84 -11.93 -18.01
N GLN A 46 -9.11 -12.21 -19.10
CA GLN A 46 -8.79 -13.57 -19.50
C GLN A 46 -7.91 -14.30 -18.47
N ALA A 47 -6.93 -13.61 -17.89
CA ALA A 47 -6.05 -14.20 -16.88
C ALA A 47 -6.73 -14.30 -15.50
N LEU A 48 -7.62 -13.35 -15.19
CA LEU A 48 -8.35 -13.30 -13.92
C LEU A 48 -9.40 -14.41 -13.81
N ALA A 49 -10.07 -14.77 -14.91
CA ALA A 49 -11.17 -15.74 -14.90
C ALA A 49 -10.80 -17.12 -14.32
N GLY A 50 -9.52 -17.52 -14.40
CA GLY A 50 -9.02 -18.78 -13.84
C GLY A 50 -8.10 -18.60 -12.63
N ALA A 51 -8.01 -17.40 -12.05
CA ALA A 51 -7.15 -17.14 -10.92
C ALA A 51 -7.75 -17.70 -9.63
N GLU A 52 -6.92 -18.35 -8.81
CA GLU A 52 -7.29 -18.82 -7.47
C GLU A 52 -6.83 -17.86 -6.35
N LEU A 53 -5.88 -16.98 -6.68
CA LEU A 53 -5.30 -16.00 -5.78
C LEU A 53 -5.03 -14.71 -6.54
N ILE A 54 -5.48 -13.59 -5.98
CA ILE A 54 -5.17 -12.24 -6.43
C ILE A 54 -4.57 -11.49 -5.24
N SER A 55 -3.42 -10.85 -5.43
CA SER A 55 -2.84 -9.94 -4.43
C SER A 55 -2.93 -8.50 -4.89
N ILE A 56 -3.30 -7.59 -3.98
CA ILE A 56 -3.43 -6.15 -4.28
C ILE A 56 -2.95 -5.29 -3.12
N THR A 57 -2.24 -4.20 -3.44
CA THR A 57 -1.95 -3.06 -2.58
C THR A 57 -2.45 -1.81 -3.30
N ALA A 58 -3.52 -1.18 -2.82
CA ALA A 58 -4.10 -0.01 -3.47
C ALA A 58 -4.78 0.93 -2.46
N GLY A 59 -5.01 2.17 -2.88
CA GLY A 59 -5.71 3.19 -2.10
C GLY A 59 -4.82 4.23 -1.43
N ALA A 60 -3.51 4.02 -1.30
CA ALA A 60 -2.62 5.05 -0.75
C ALA A 60 -2.53 6.31 -1.61
N VAL A 61 -2.52 6.17 -2.95
CA VAL A 61 -2.52 7.32 -3.86
C VAL A 61 -3.84 8.07 -3.73
N ASP A 62 -4.97 7.36 -3.79
CA ASP A 62 -6.32 7.89 -3.60
C ASP A 62 -6.52 8.60 -2.24
N ALA A 63 -5.85 8.12 -1.20
CA ALA A 63 -5.85 8.74 0.12
C ALA A 63 -5.01 10.04 0.20
N GLY A 64 -4.19 10.33 -0.81
CA GLY A 64 -3.32 11.52 -0.83
C GLY A 64 -1.94 11.31 -0.22
N SER A 65 -1.39 10.09 -0.28
CA SER A 65 -0.03 9.79 0.22
C SER A 65 1.05 10.73 -0.32
N GLY A 66 0.99 11.10 -1.61
CA GLY A 66 1.93 12.07 -2.19
C GLY A 66 1.87 13.45 -1.51
N LEU A 67 0.68 13.93 -1.14
CA LEU A 67 0.50 15.17 -0.39
C LEU A 67 1.08 15.05 1.03
N ALA A 68 0.84 13.92 1.70
CA ALA A 68 1.40 13.65 3.02
C ALA A 68 2.93 13.68 2.99
N LEU A 69 3.56 12.98 2.05
CA LEU A 69 5.01 12.91 1.95
C LEU A 69 5.61 14.27 1.58
N GLN A 70 5.00 15.01 0.65
CA GLN A 70 5.45 16.36 0.30
C GLN A 70 5.40 17.32 1.50
N ALA A 71 4.34 17.25 2.31
CA ALA A 71 4.19 18.11 3.49
C ALA A 71 5.10 17.68 4.65
N CYS A 72 5.21 16.38 4.91
CA CYS A 72 5.80 15.84 6.13
C CYS A 72 7.26 15.44 6.01
N ALA A 73 7.78 15.15 4.81
CA ALA A 73 9.22 14.98 4.59
C ALA A 73 9.94 16.34 4.52
N SER A 74 9.62 17.22 5.47
CA SER A 74 10.07 18.60 5.58
C SER A 74 10.13 19.01 7.06
N PRO A 75 10.84 20.11 7.40
CA PRO A 75 10.87 20.63 8.76
C PRO A 75 9.56 21.32 9.19
N ASP A 76 8.62 21.55 8.26
CA ASP A 76 7.37 22.26 8.56
C ASP A 76 6.36 21.33 9.25
N THR A 77 6.27 21.46 10.58
CA THR A 77 5.37 20.65 11.40
C THR A 77 3.90 21.09 11.30
N GLN A 78 3.65 22.37 11.00
CA GLN A 78 2.29 22.89 10.88
C GLN A 78 1.64 22.45 9.58
N LEU A 79 2.38 22.55 8.47
CA LEU A 79 1.92 22.07 7.17
C LEU A 79 1.69 20.55 7.22
N CYS A 80 2.62 19.79 7.78
CA CYS A 80 2.44 18.34 7.95
C CYS A 80 1.17 18.01 8.76
N ALA A 81 0.97 18.65 9.90
CA ALA A 81 -0.20 18.42 10.74
C ALA A 81 -1.51 18.76 10.03
N ALA A 82 -1.57 19.89 9.33
CA ALA A 82 -2.76 20.30 8.58
C ALA A 82 -3.09 19.32 7.44
N THR A 83 -2.09 18.92 6.67
CA THR A 83 -2.26 17.96 5.56
C THR A 83 -2.71 16.60 6.07
N VAL A 84 -2.05 16.06 7.09
CA VAL A 84 -2.42 14.76 7.68
C VAL A 84 -3.82 14.80 8.27
N ALA A 85 -4.22 15.88 8.95
CA ALA A 85 -5.58 16.03 9.46
C ALA A 85 -6.62 16.02 8.32
N GLY A 86 -6.34 16.70 7.22
CA GLY A 86 -7.20 16.68 6.02
C GLY A 86 -7.34 15.28 5.41
N ILE A 87 -6.22 14.54 5.31
CA ILE A 87 -6.22 13.15 4.82
C ILE A 87 -7.06 12.25 5.73
N ILE A 88 -6.84 12.31 7.05
CA ILE A 88 -7.61 11.51 8.01
C ILE A 88 -9.10 11.85 7.94
N ALA A 89 -9.47 13.13 7.82
CA ALA A 89 -10.86 13.54 7.65
C ALA A 89 -11.47 12.98 6.34
N ASN A 90 -10.70 12.96 5.25
CA ASN A 90 -11.15 12.37 3.99
C ASN A 90 -11.35 10.84 4.11
N LEU A 91 -10.45 10.13 4.81
CA LEU A 91 -10.62 8.71 5.10
C LEU A 91 -11.89 8.44 5.91
N GLN A 92 -12.19 9.29 6.89
CA GLN A 92 -13.39 9.19 7.74
C GLN A 92 -14.69 9.49 6.98
N SER A 93 -14.65 10.13 5.81
CA SER A 93 -15.84 10.35 4.98
C SER A 93 -16.45 9.04 4.45
N GLY A 94 -15.67 7.96 4.40
CA GLY A 94 -16.10 6.65 3.88
C GLY A 94 -16.03 6.52 2.35
N ALA A 95 -15.67 7.59 1.62
CA ALA A 95 -15.56 7.55 0.16
C ALA A 95 -14.52 6.52 -0.32
N LEU A 96 -13.31 6.55 0.26
CA LEU A 96 -12.26 5.58 -0.09
C LEU A 96 -12.65 4.15 0.30
N GLN A 97 -13.27 3.96 1.47
CA GLN A 97 -13.74 2.65 1.91
C GLN A 97 -14.72 2.05 0.89
N THR A 98 -15.67 2.87 0.42
CA THR A 98 -16.66 2.47 -0.58
C THR A 98 -16.01 2.12 -1.91
N ALA A 99 -15.09 2.97 -2.39
CA ALA A 99 -14.36 2.73 -3.64
C ALA A 99 -13.55 1.43 -3.60
N LEU A 100 -12.82 1.18 -2.50
CA LEU A 100 -12.08 -0.07 -2.30
C LEU A 100 -13.00 -1.29 -2.29
N ALA A 101 -14.13 -1.22 -1.59
CA ALA A 101 -15.11 -2.31 -1.57
C ALA A 101 -15.65 -2.61 -2.97
N THR A 102 -15.95 -1.58 -3.77
CA THR A 102 -16.34 -1.72 -5.18
C THR A 102 -15.23 -2.34 -6.02
N THR A 103 -13.97 -1.94 -5.81
CA THR A 103 -12.83 -2.57 -6.49
C THR A 103 -12.75 -4.07 -6.17
N TYR A 104 -12.92 -4.48 -4.91
CA TYR A 104 -12.89 -5.90 -4.55
C TYR A 104 -14.05 -6.69 -5.16
N GLN A 105 -15.25 -6.10 -5.22
CA GLN A 105 -16.40 -6.69 -5.90
C GLN A 105 -16.16 -6.87 -7.39
N ALA A 106 -15.51 -5.90 -8.04
CA ALA A 106 -15.14 -6.00 -9.46
C ALA A 106 -14.08 -7.08 -9.72
N ILE A 107 -13.12 -7.24 -8.79
CA ILE A 107 -12.15 -8.33 -8.83
C ILE A 107 -12.85 -9.68 -8.70
N GLU A 108 -13.72 -9.87 -7.70
CA GLU A 108 -14.46 -11.12 -7.50
C GLU A 108 -15.35 -11.44 -8.69
N ALA A 109 -16.02 -10.46 -9.29
CA ALA A 109 -16.80 -10.67 -10.51
C ALA A 109 -15.94 -11.15 -11.70
N SER A 110 -14.66 -10.77 -11.73
CA SER A 110 -13.70 -11.15 -12.78
C SER A 110 -12.96 -12.47 -12.46
N ALA A 111 -12.93 -12.86 -11.19
CA ALA A 111 -12.21 -14.01 -10.66
C ALA A 111 -13.01 -14.65 -9.49
N PRO A 112 -14.15 -15.28 -9.77
CA PRO A 112 -15.13 -15.67 -8.75
C PRO A 112 -14.61 -16.72 -7.75
N ASP A 113 -13.61 -17.50 -8.15
CA ASP A 113 -13.03 -18.54 -7.31
C ASP A 113 -11.79 -18.07 -6.53
N ALA A 114 -11.34 -16.82 -6.74
CA ALA A 114 -10.11 -16.31 -6.16
C ALA A 114 -10.28 -15.87 -4.70
N VAL A 115 -9.24 -16.11 -3.89
CA VAL A 115 -9.01 -15.34 -2.67
C VAL A 115 -8.37 -14.01 -3.04
N ILE A 116 -8.94 -12.90 -2.57
CA ILE A 116 -8.39 -11.56 -2.80
C ILE A 116 -7.55 -11.14 -1.58
N ALA A 117 -6.24 -11.34 -1.65
CA ALA A 117 -5.29 -10.95 -0.64
C ALA A 117 -4.98 -9.44 -0.74
N VAL A 118 -5.60 -8.65 0.13
CA VAL A 118 -5.42 -7.19 0.20
C VAL A 118 -4.34 -6.86 1.22
N LEU A 119 -3.18 -6.38 0.78
CA LEU A 119 -2.06 -6.06 1.67
C LEU A 119 -2.10 -4.59 2.08
N GLY A 120 -1.82 -4.32 3.36
CA GLY A 120 -1.69 -2.97 3.88
C GLY A 120 -0.32 -2.32 3.58
N TYR A 121 -0.08 -1.18 4.23
CA TYR A 121 1.15 -0.41 4.14
C TYR A 121 1.93 -0.44 5.47
N PRO A 122 3.27 -0.55 5.46
CA PRO A 122 4.06 -0.45 6.67
C PRO A 122 4.09 0.99 7.18
N ARG A 123 4.36 1.15 8.48
CA ARG A 123 4.76 2.46 9.01
C ARG A 123 6.11 2.85 8.41
N LEU A 124 6.22 4.10 7.96
CA LEU A 124 7.42 4.57 7.26
C LEU A 124 8.55 4.93 8.20
N PHE A 125 8.21 5.44 9.39
CA PHE A 125 9.19 6.00 10.33
C PHE A 125 9.23 5.23 11.65
N ASP A 126 10.39 5.25 12.31
CA ASP A 126 10.57 4.88 13.71
C ASP A 126 10.87 6.14 14.54
N PRO A 127 9.85 6.74 15.19
CA PRO A 127 10.01 7.93 16.02
C PRO A 127 11.03 7.78 17.16
N SER A 128 11.35 6.54 17.58
CA SER A 128 12.32 6.31 18.65
C SER A 128 13.77 6.58 18.25
N GLN A 129 14.06 6.65 16.94
CA GLN A 129 15.38 7.00 16.40
C GLN A 129 15.63 8.52 16.39
N GLY A 130 14.64 9.32 16.81
CA GLY A 130 14.76 10.77 16.85
C GLY A 130 14.55 11.44 15.48
N ASP A 131 14.93 12.70 15.39
CA ASP A 131 14.82 13.51 14.18
C ASP A 131 15.72 12.97 13.07
N ILE A 132 15.24 13.03 11.82
CA ILE A 132 16.12 12.84 10.66
C ILE A 132 16.87 14.15 10.43
N VAL A 133 18.19 14.13 10.62
CA VAL A 133 19.06 15.31 10.56
C VAL A 133 20.12 15.15 9.48
N ILE A 134 20.32 16.18 8.64
CA ILE A 134 21.41 16.26 7.66
C ILE A 134 22.26 17.47 7.99
N ASN A 135 23.57 17.29 8.17
CA ASN A 135 24.51 18.38 8.44
C ASN A 135 24.08 19.32 9.59
N GLY A 136 23.45 18.76 10.64
CA GLY A 136 22.96 19.51 11.80
C GLY A 136 21.61 20.22 11.60
N ILE A 137 20.95 20.02 10.45
CA ILE A 137 19.63 20.57 10.15
C ILE A 137 18.59 19.45 10.21
N THR A 138 17.55 19.62 11.04
CA THR A 138 16.42 18.69 11.06
C THR A 138 15.64 18.79 9.75
N ILE A 139 15.52 17.65 9.05
CA ILE A 139 14.80 17.50 7.80
C ILE A 139 13.41 16.90 8.03
N VAL A 140 13.31 15.89 8.89
CA VAL A 140 12.02 15.28 9.27
C VAL A 140 11.94 15.19 10.80
N PRO A 141 11.24 16.14 11.45
CA PRO A 141 11.03 16.12 12.89
C PRO A 141 10.25 14.88 13.33
N VAL A 142 10.52 14.38 14.55
CA VAL A 142 9.77 13.27 15.17
C VAL A 142 8.25 13.48 15.11
N GLN A 143 7.78 14.72 15.27
CA GLN A 143 6.35 15.05 15.17
C GLN A 143 5.76 14.67 13.81
N ASN A 144 6.47 14.94 12.72
CA ASN A 144 6.02 14.63 11.36
C ASN A 144 6.02 13.11 11.12
N GLN A 145 7.03 12.42 11.66
CA GLN A 145 7.11 10.95 11.62
C GLN A 145 5.89 10.28 12.27
N ILE A 146 5.50 10.78 13.45
CA ILE A 146 4.32 10.30 14.18
C ILE A 146 3.04 10.53 13.37
N LEU A 147 2.87 11.73 12.81
CA LEU A 147 1.68 12.09 12.02
C LEU A 147 1.54 11.23 10.76
N VAL A 148 2.64 10.99 10.03
CA VAL A 148 2.62 10.11 8.85
C VAL A 148 2.25 8.67 9.24
N ASN A 149 2.82 8.14 10.32
CA ASN A 149 2.47 6.81 10.80
C ASN A 149 1.00 6.72 11.24
N GLN A 150 0.43 7.77 11.83
CA GLN A 150 -1.00 7.83 12.16
C GLN A 150 -1.89 7.82 10.90
N ALA A 151 -1.49 8.54 9.85
CA ALA A 151 -2.21 8.51 8.57
C ALA A 151 -2.18 7.11 7.94
N ILE A 152 -1.05 6.41 8.02
CA ILE A 152 -0.90 5.03 7.53
C ILE A 152 -1.76 4.06 8.35
N ASP A 153 -1.77 4.19 9.68
CA ASP A 153 -2.62 3.38 10.54
C ASP A 153 -4.12 3.59 10.19
N ALA A 154 -4.52 4.85 9.95
CA ALA A 154 -5.88 5.17 9.51
C ALA A 154 -6.20 4.59 8.14
N LEU A 155 -5.28 4.69 7.17
CA LEU A 155 -5.44 4.09 5.84
C LEU A 155 -5.60 2.56 5.92
N ASN A 156 -4.75 1.88 6.69
CA ASN A 156 -4.84 0.44 6.90
C ASN A 156 -6.18 0.05 7.54
N ALA A 157 -6.67 0.84 8.51
CA ALA A 157 -7.99 0.62 9.10
C ALA A 157 -9.11 0.79 8.07
N THR A 158 -9.04 1.80 7.19
CA THR A 158 -9.99 2.00 6.09
C THR A 158 -9.97 0.83 5.11
N ILE A 159 -8.79 0.31 4.74
CA ILE A 159 -8.64 -0.84 3.85
C ILE A 159 -9.24 -2.09 4.50
N ALA A 160 -8.93 -2.36 5.78
CA ALA A 160 -9.49 -3.48 6.51
C ALA A 160 -11.03 -3.39 6.62
N ALA A 161 -11.57 -2.19 6.87
CA ALA A 161 -13.01 -1.94 6.89
C ALA A 161 -13.65 -2.18 5.52
N ALA A 162 -13.00 -1.76 4.44
CA ALA A 162 -13.47 -2.00 3.07
C ALA A 162 -13.52 -3.49 2.74
N VAL A 163 -12.50 -4.26 3.13
CA VAL A 163 -12.48 -5.72 3.00
C VAL A 163 -13.69 -6.31 3.73
N ALA A 164 -13.89 -5.96 5.00
CA ALA A 164 -14.99 -6.46 5.82
C ALA A 164 -16.38 -6.10 5.27
N SER A 165 -16.55 -4.89 4.71
CA SER A 165 -17.82 -4.43 4.15
C SER A 165 -18.06 -4.84 2.69
N SER A 166 -17.06 -5.42 2.01
CA SER A 166 -17.16 -5.71 0.56
C SER A 166 -18.14 -6.84 0.23
N GLY A 167 -18.34 -7.78 1.14
CA GLY A 167 -19.13 -9.00 0.90
C GLY A 167 -18.45 -10.04 0.00
N THR A 168 -17.14 -9.89 -0.25
CA THR A 168 -16.34 -10.75 -1.14
C THR A 168 -15.46 -11.73 -0.36
N ASN A 169 -14.75 -12.62 -1.06
CA ASN A 169 -13.66 -13.46 -0.52
C ASN A 169 -12.34 -12.72 -0.24
N ALA A 170 -12.38 -11.38 -0.09
CA ALA A 170 -11.22 -10.60 0.26
C ALA A 170 -10.76 -10.82 1.71
N VAL A 171 -9.44 -10.80 1.91
CA VAL A 171 -8.80 -10.88 3.22
C VAL A 171 -7.75 -9.79 3.35
N PHE A 172 -7.76 -9.09 4.49
CA PHE A 172 -6.76 -8.06 4.79
C PHE A 172 -5.51 -8.69 5.41
N ILE A 173 -4.34 -8.34 4.88
CA ILE A 173 -3.03 -8.76 5.34
C ILE A 173 -2.29 -7.52 5.86
N ASP A 174 -2.22 -7.41 7.19
CA ASP A 174 -1.46 -6.37 7.86
C ASP A 174 0.05 -6.68 7.82
N VAL A 175 0.83 -5.76 7.24
CA VAL A 175 2.29 -5.86 7.14
C VAL A 175 3.03 -5.04 8.21
N THR A 176 2.34 -4.20 8.98
CA THR A 176 2.96 -3.23 9.92
C THR A 176 3.90 -3.91 10.92
N LYS A 177 3.45 -5.02 11.55
CA LYS A 177 4.27 -5.79 12.50
C LYS A 177 5.51 -6.39 11.87
N ARG A 178 5.46 -6.73 10.58
CA ARG A 178 6.56 -7.36 9.85
C ARG A 178 7.69 -6.36 9.55
N PHE A 179 7.38 -5.07 9.53
CA PHE A 179 8.32 -3.97 9.27
C PHE A 179 8.84 -3.29 10.55
N LEU A 180 8.51 -3.80 11.75
CA LEU A 180 9.09 -3.27 13.00
C LEU A 180 10.62 -3.39 12.97
N GLY A 181 11.31 -2.29 13.26
CA GLY A 181 12.78 -2.21 13.17
C GLY A 181 13.35 -2.01 11.76
N HIS A 182 12.49 -1.79 10.77
CA HIS A 182 12.87 -1.66 9.35
C HIS A 182 12.32 -0.38 8.67
N ALA A 183 12.00 0.64 9.47
CA ALA A 183 11.57 1.95 9.00
C ALA A 183 12.70 2.70 8.25
N VAL A 184 12.39 3.78 7.54
CA VAL A 184 13.37 4.55 6.72
C VAL A 184 14.58 5.05 7.53
N ASN A 185 14.37 5.36 8.81
CA ASN A 185 15.37 5.88 9.73
C ASN A 185 15.89 4.83 10.72
N SER A 186 15.61 3.55 10.48
CA SER A 186 16.19 2.45 11.26
C SER A 186 17.60 2.08 10.77
N ASP A 187 18.36 1.35 11.59
CA ASP A 187 19.69 0.84 11.23
C ASP A 187 19.66 -0.20 10.10
N ASN A 188 18.51 -0.83 9.85
CA ASN A 188 18.32 -1.84 8.81
C ASN A 188 17.04 -1.55 8.02
N PRO A 189 17.00 -0.46 7.24
CA PRO A 189 15.78 -0.01 6.59
C PRO A 189 15.36 -0.97 5.49
N TRP A 190 14.08 -1.37 5.50
CA TRP A 190 13.44 -2.04 4.36
C TRP A 190 12.67 -1.09 3.48
N ILE A 191 12.64 0.19 3.85
CA ILE A 191 12.00 1.28 3.13
C ILE A 191 13.10 2.23 2.68
N VAL A 192 13.13 2.54 1.39
CA VAL A 192 14.17 3.36 0.79
C VAL A 192 13.92 4.83 1.11
N LEU A 193 14.97 5.55 1.50
CA LEU A 193 14.98 7.00 1.59
C LEU A 193 16.38 7.52 1.25
N ASP A 194 16.54 8.09 0.06
CA ASP A 194 17.74 8.79 -0.37
C ASP A 194 17.50 10.30 -0.27
N LEU A 195 18.03 10.89 0.79
CA LEU A 195 17.93 12.33 1.04
C LEU A 195 18.80 13.17 0.10
N THR A 196 19.77 12.56 -0.59
CA THR A 196 20.58 13.24 -1.62
C THR A 196 19.83 13.33 -2.95
N GLN A 197 18.84 12.45 -3.15
CA GLN A 197 17.95 12.42 -4.29
C GLN A 197 16.50 12.44 -3.80
N ALA A 198 16.09 13.55 -3.18
CA ALA A 198 14.78 13.66 -2.54
C ALA A 198 13.59 13.35 -3.47
N ALA A 199 13.75 13.54 -4.78
CA ALA A 199 12.74 13.24 -5.81
C ALA A 199 12.87 11.84 -6.45
N ALA A 200 13.75 10.97 -5.94
CA ALA A 200 13.89 9.62 -6.44
C ALA A 200 12.58 8.84 -6.22
N ASP A 201 12.10 8.19 -7.30
CA ASP A 201 10.85 7.41 -7.28
C ASP A 201 10.86 6.30 -6.23
N ALA A 202 12.03 5.73 -5.95
CA ALA A 202 12.21 4.71 -4.93
C ALA A 202 11.96 5.21 -3.49
N ASN A 203 11.98 6.53 -3.23
CA ASN A 203 11.79 7.04 -1.87
C ASN A 203 10.43 6.62 -1.32
N PHE A 204 10.43 6.23 -0.04
CA PHE A 204 9.30 5.70 0.71
C PHE A 204 8.70 4.39 0.17
N HIS A 205 9.37 3.72 -0.76
CA HIS A 205 8.99 2.40 -1.26
C HIS A 205 9.82 1.29 -0.61
N PRO A 206 9.32 0.04 -0.59
CA PRO A 206 10.10 -1.10 -0.14
C PRO A 206 11.38 -1.29 -0.98
N SER A 207 12.47 -1.63 -0.31
CA SER A 207 13.67 -2.21 -0.92
C SER A 207 13.43 -3.67 -1.33
N ASP A 208 14.43 -4.33 -1.91
CA ASP A 208 14.38 -5.79 -2.18
C ASP A 208 14.00 -6.61 -0.94
N ALA A 209 14.57 -6.28 0.22
CA ALA A 209 14.24 -6.95 1.49
C ALA A 209 12.80 -6.65 1.94
N GLY A 210 12.33 -5.42 1.71
CA GLY A 210 10.94 -5.05 1.97
C GLY A 210 9.96 -5.79 1.05
N HIS A 211 10.28 -5.93 -0.23
CA HIS A 211 9.48 -6.74 -1.15
C HIS A 211 9.47 -8.23 -0.77
N GLN A 212 10.58 -8.77 -0.28
CA GLN A 212 10.63 -10.12 0.29
C GLN A 212 9.71 -10.26 1.51
N ALA A 213 9.66 -9.23 2.37
CA ALA A 213 8.74 -9.22 3.51
C ALA A 213 7.27 -9.24 3.09
N TYR A 214 6.91 -8.48 2.04
CA TYR A 214 5.56 -8.51 1.44
C TYR A 214 5.21 -9.89 0.88
N ALA A 215 6.10 -10.48 0.07
CA ALA A 215 5.89 -11.82 -0.46
C ALA A 215 5.73 -12.85 0.66
N SER A 216 6.55 -12.76 1.70
CA SER A 216 6.46 -13.62 2.88
C SER A 216 5.13 -13.43 3.63
N ALA A 217 4.62 -12.19 3.76
CA ALA A 217 3.33 -11.90 4.36
C ALA A 217 2.19 -12.55 3.57
N LEU A 218 2.19 -12.41 2.24
CA LEU A 218 1.22 -13.03 1.33
C LEU A 218 1.20 -14.56 1.49
N LEU A 219 2.36 -15.19 1.30
CA LEU A 219 2.49 -16.65 1.29
C LEU A 219 2.17 -17.28 2.66
N SER A 220 2.36 -16.55 3.76
CA SER A 220 2.02 -17.03 5.11
C SER A 220 0.56 -16.83 5.51
N SER A 221 -0.14 -15.89 4.87
CA SER A 221 -1.53 -15.53 5.22
C SER A 221 -2.56 -16.32 4.43
N VAL A 222 -2.19 -16.79 3.23
CA VAL A 222 -3.09 -17.55 2.34
C VAL A 222 -2.79 -19.04 2.47
N LYS A 223 -3.84 -19.86 2.62
CA LYS A 223 -3.73 -21.32 2.68
C LYS A 223 -3.57 -21.92 1.28
N LEU A 224 -2.41 -21.74 0.65
CA LEU A 224 -2.14 -22.14 -0.74
C LEU A 224 -2.49 -23.61 -1.05
N ASN A 225 -2.28 -24.53 -0.10
CA ASN A 225 -2.62 -25.95 -0.27
C ASN A 225 -4.13 -26.23 -0.40
N GLN A 226 -4.98 -25.28 -0.02
CA GLN A 226 -6.44 -25.36 -0.14
C GLN A 226 -6.96 -24.73 -1.43
N LEU A 227 -6.14 -23.91 -2.10
CA LEU A 227 -6.46 -23.32 -3.40
C LEU A 227 -6.22 -24.34 -4.51
N ALA A 228 -5.03 -24.96 -4.56
CA ALA A 228 -4.62 -25.95 -5.56
C ALA A 228 -5.40 -27.30 -5.56
N LYS A 229 -6.47 -27.42 -4.78
CA LYS A 229 -7.31 -28.62 -4.66
C LYS A 229 -8.75 -28.39 -5.14
N ARG A 230 -9.07 -27.19 -5.61
CA ARG A 230 -10.40 -26.83 -6.09
C ARG A 230 -10.57 -27.19 -7.56
#